data_AF-A0A0S8EIB1-F1
#
_entry.id   AF-A0A0S8EIB1-F1
#
_cell.length_a   1.000
_cell.length_b   1.000
_cell.length_c   1.000
_cell.angle_alpha   90.00
_cell.angle_beta   90.00
_cell.angle_gamma   90.00
#
_symmetry.space_group_name_H-M   'P 1'
#
loop_
_entity.id
_entity.type
_entity.pdbx_description
1 polymer ?
#
loop_
_entity_poly.entity_id
_entity_poly.type
_entity_poly.pdbx_seq_one_letter_code
_entity_poly.pdbx_strand_id
1 'polypeptide(L)'
;MAVDLTQSFMGKHVEKVVLAAAVLVFLGSATWFVVMRQPQGQALSDVARLVKEVEGRVDKPRLRDALDANELVSLGIDQPATTAAQFGAALNGLSAEWVAVAKMVEGQPGEKEVVIVQEEVKPPEQILAIEDVQTVWGRGVTSDEAEMALAKLETKTGALSDIVWAGCVGRFDLTEQLLQYGLPRKYILDRSPVTVSKVELRRRERKPDGDWSEWTPVPAAAPAAVAEKLPALPADANDKRAVIAWGAALMKAQAEVRRMPFYRLLTVDPEGKTVESEAGSVEGVAQPDPAALQKAASETAAEETARDEKKPAATKKETETTASPWDFTAIGEKPKKEGHKPEETAAPKRVYATVWANDATVQPGKTYQYQMRLAVLNPVWSLQEVKDEEARWALEFAGPWSEAGNEVTIPDIVQFYFVGTYGQRVNLALHRWIHGQWVFVPSAPTLLGAPVVFTKRLGIPVPGGKEEVTKEVDLSPQTLVVDVVKGFPYKPAGGNQSIPTNVLVYADARGAVRERIEWEDRVQEAEDRKRRTEGTPLPETTRKPAPRKPPPKKPPLKRPRPR
;
A
#
# COMPACT_ATOMS: atom_id res chain seq x y z
N MET A 1 25.44 -83.73 -36.91
CA MET A 1 25.22 -83.43 -35.47
C MET A 1 25.55 -81.99 -35.07
N ALA A 2 26.28 -81.17 -35.85
CA ALA A 2 26.57 -79.78 -35.48
C ALA A 2 25.50 -78.74 -35.90
N VAL A 3 24.52 -79.12 -36.72
CA VAL A 3 23.49 -78.20 -37.27
C VAL A 3 22.22 -78.13 -36.41
N ASP A 4 21.93 -79.15 -35.60
CA ASP A 4 20.74 -79.16 -34.73
C ASP A 4 20.88 -78.32 -33.45
N LEU A 5 22.12 -78.05 -33.00
CA LEU A 5 22.33 -77.32 -31.75
C LEU A 5 22.03 -75.81 -31.88
N THR A 6 22.24 -75.23 -33.06
CA THR A 6 22.02 -73.79 -33.29
C THR A 6 20.55 -73.44 -33.48
N GLN A 7 19.73 -74.34 -34.03
CA GLN A 7 18.27 -74.12 -34.14
C GLN A 7 17.56 -74.19 -32.78
N SER A 8 17.97 -75.10 -31.88
CA SER A 8 17.39 -75.18 -30.54
C SER A 8 17.76 -73.97 -29.65
N PHE A 9 18.92 -73.35 -29.87
CA PHE A 9 19.35 -72.21 -29.06
C PHE A 9 18.62 -70.92 -29.48
N MET A 10 18.49 -70.67 -30.79
CA MET A 10 17.74 -69.50 -31.27
C MET A 10 16.25 -69.59 -30.91
N GLY A 11 15.62 -70.76 -31.01
CA GLY A 11 14.20 -70.92 -30.69
C GLY A 11 13.83 -70.52 -29.25
N LYS A 12 14.72 -70.77 -28.27
CA LYS A 12 14.48 -70.41 -26.85
C LYS A 12 14.79 -68.95 -26.51
N HIS A 13 15.49 -68.23 -27.38
CA HIS A 13 15.97 -66.88 -27.09
C HIS A 13 15.42 -65.80 -28.03
N VAL A 14 14.77 -66.17 -29.13
CA VAL A 14 14.13 -65.22 -30.08
C VAL A 14 13.18 -64.28 -29.35
N GLU A 15 12.35 -64.76 -28.43
CA GLU A 15 11.40 -63.92 -27.70
C GLU A 15 12.11 -62.85 -26.85
N LYS A 16 13.24 -63.20 -26.22
CA LYS A 16 14.04 -62.26 -25.41
C LYS A 16 14.75 -61.22 -26.29
N VAL A 17 15.24 -61.62 -27.46
CA VAL A 17 15.88 -60.71 -28.42
C VAL A 17 14.86 -59.74 -29.01
N VAL A 18 13.65 -60.20 -29.34
CA VAL A 18 12.57 -59.36 -29.82
C VAL A 18 12.11 -58.38 -28.73
N LEU A 19 11.97 -58.84 -27.49
CA LEU A 19 11.60 -57.97 -26.37
C LEU A 19 12.68 -56.89 -26.10
N ALA A 20 13.96 -57.27 -26.13
CA ALA A 20 15.07 -56.33 -25.97
C ALA A 20 15.12 -55.29 -27.09
N ALA A 21 14.89 -55.71 -28.34
CA ALA A 21 14.80 -54.81 -29.48
C ALA A 21 13.60 -53.86 -29.37
N ALA A 22 12.43 -54.34 -28.94
CA ALA A 22 11.24 -53.52 -28.73
C ALA A 22 11.46 -52.46 -27.64
N VAL A 23 12.11 -52.83 -26.52
CA VAL A 23 12.47 -51.89 -25.44
C VAL A 23 13.46 -50.84 -25.93
N LEU A 24 14.46 -51.21 -26.73
CA LEU A 24 15.41 -50.25 -27.31
C LEU A 24 14.75 -49.29 -28.30
N VAL A 25 13.83 -49.78 -29.14
CA VAL A 25 13.05 -48.93 -30.05
C VAL A 25 12.15 -47.99 -29.26
N PHE A 26 11.50 -48.46 -28.19
CA PHE A 26 10.64 -47.64 -27.34
C PHE A 26 11.44 -46.57 -26.58
N LEU A 27 12.58 -46.92 -26.00
CA LEU A 27 13.46 -45.95 -25.33
C LEU A 27 14.02 -44.94 -26.34
N GLY A 28 14.48 -45.39 -27.50
CA GLY A 28 14.97 -44.50 -28.56
C GLY A 28 13.90 -43.53 -29.05
N SER A 29 12.65 -44.00 -29.23
CA SER A 29 11.53 -43.16 -29.64
C SER A 29 11.03 -42.25 -28.52
N ALA A 30 11.06 -42.67 -27.25
CA ALA A 30 10.75 -41.81 -26.10
C ALA A 30 11.80 -40.70 -25.92
N THR A 31 13.09 -41.03 -26.03
CA THR A 31 14.18 -40.04 -26.00
C THR A 31 14.08 -39.07 -27.18
N TRP A 32 13.80 -39.58 -28.39
CA TRP A 32 13.53 -38.75 -29.56
C TRP A 32 12.34 -37.81 -29.33
N PHE A 33 11.24 -38.31 -28.75
CA PHE A 33 10.05 -37.51 -28.46
C PHE A 33 10.33 -36.42 -27.42
N VAL A 34 11.11 -36.72 -26.37
CA VAL A 34 11.50 -35.76 -25.34
C VAL A 34 12.42 -34.68 -25.91
N VAL A 35 13.39 -35.06 -26.76
CA VAL A 35 14.32 -34.12 -27.40
C VAL A 35 13.59 -33.23 -28.42
N MET A 36 12.66 -33.78 -29.20
CA MET A 36 11.92 -33.04 -30.22
C MET A 36 10.75 -32.20 -29.67
N ARG A 37 10.17 -32.54 -28.50
CA ARG A 37 9.11 -31.74 -27.87
C ARG A 37 9.60 -30.62 -26.97
N GLN A 38 10.90 -30.49 -26.73
CA GLN A 38 11.38 -29.26 -26.11
C GLN A 38 11.22 -28.10 -27.11
N PRO A 39 10.52 -27.00 -26.74
CA PRO A 39 10.21 -25.88 -27.65
C PRO A 39 11.46 -25.14 -28.16
N GLN A 40 12.66 -25.51 -27.72
CA GLN A 40 13.93 -24.95 -28.16
C GLN A 40 14.45 -25.58 -29.47
N GLY A 41 14.04 -26.81 -29.81
CA GLY A 41 14.54 -27.52 -31.00
C GLY A 41 14.05 -26.92 -32.32
N GLN A 42 12.78 -26.53 -32.40
CA GLN A 42 12.22 -25.85 -33.59
C GLN A 42 12.79 -24.44 -33.77
N ALA A 43 12.98 -23.69 -32.69
CA ALA A 43 13.57 -22.35 -32.76
C ALA A 43 15.02 -22.39 -33.29
N LEU A 44 15.82 -23.39 -32.87
CA LEU A 44 17.19 -23.54 -33.37
C LEU A 44 17.26 -24.05 -34.81
N SER A 45 16.37 -24.95 -35.24
CA SER A 45 16.32 -25.39 -36.63
C SER A 45 15.84 -24.30 -37.59
N ASP A 46 14.89 -23.48 -37.15
CA ASP A 46 14.37 -22.37 -37.95
C ASP A 46 15.38 -21.23 -38.04
N VAL A 47 16.12 -20.95 -36.96
CA VAL A 47 17.24 -19.98 -36.98
C VAL A 47 18.38 -20.49 -37.86
N ALA A 48 18.76 -21.77 -37.79
CA ALA A 48 19.81 -22.34 -38.64
C ALA A 48 19.42 -22.32 -40.13
N ARG A 49 18.13 -22.53 -40.44
CA ARG A 49 17.58 -22.42 -41.79
C ARG A 49 17.58 -20.97 -42.28
N LEU A 50 17.17 -20.03 -41.43
CA LEU A 50 17.16 -18.59 -41.75
C LEU A 50 18.56 -18.05 -42.00
N VAL A 51 19.55 -18.43 -41.17
CA VAL A 51 20.95 -18.02 -41.33
C VAL A 51 21.52 -18.51 -42.65
N LYS A 52 21.23 -19.77 -43.03
CA LYS A 52 21.70 -20.36 -44.28
C LYS A 52 21.04 -19.74 -45.52
N GLU A 53 19.80 -19.28 -45.39
CA GLU A 53 19.05 -18.60 -46.46
C GLU A 53 19.48 -17.13 -46.64
N VAL A 54 19.89 -16.47 -45.54
CA VAL A 54 20.45 -15.11 -45.56
C VAL A 54 21.90 -15.11 -46.06
N GLU A 55 22.73 -16.08 -45.67
CA GLU A 55 24.11 -16.19 -46.17
C GLU A 55 24.19 -16.44 -47.69
N GLY A 56 23.18 -17.07 -48.28
CA GLY A 56 23.09 -17.29 -49.72
C GLY A 56 22.61 -16.08 -50.54
N ARG A 57 22.01 -15.06 -49.89
CA ARG A 57 21.40 -13.91 -50.58
C ARG A 57 22.16 -12.59 -50.39
N VAL A 58 23.12 -12.55 -49.48
CA VAL A 58 23.87 -11.32 -49.18
C VAL A 58 25.18 -11.31 -49.94
N ASP A 59 25.26 -10.43 -50.95
CA ASP A 59 26.50 -10.09 -51.65
C ASP A 59 27.40 -9.30 -50.68
N LYS A 60 28.33 -10.02 -50.03
CA LYS A 60 29.15 -9.56 -48.90
C LYS A 60 29.91 -8.24 -49.12
N PRO A 61 30.35 -7.86 -50.34
CA PRO A 61 30.97 -6.55 -50.58
C PRO A 61 29.96 -5.39 -50.45
N ARG A 62 28.73 -5.56 -50.97
CA ARG A 62 27.70 -4.51 -50.94
C ARG A 62 27.18 -4.20 -49.55
N LEU A 63 27.12 -5.19 -48.67
CA LEU A 63 26.70 -4.98 -47.29
C LEU A 63 27.71 -4.13 -46.50
N ARG A 64 29.00 -4.23 -46.85
CA ARG A 64 30.08 -3.48 -46.21
C ARG A 64 30.05 -2.01 -46.65
N ASP A 65 29.88 -1.76 -47.94
CA ASP A 65 29.78 -0.40 -48.49
C ASP A 65 28.52 0.34 -48.00
N ALA A 66 27.41 -0.37 -47.77
CA ALA A 66 26.17 0.22 -47.24
C ALA A 66 26.24 0.54 -45.73
N LEU A 67 27.03 -0.23 -44.96
CA LEU A 67 27.26 0.02 -43.53
C LEU A 67 28.20 1.22 -43.30
N ASP A 68 29.20 1.39 -44.15
CA ASP A 68 30.14 2.52 -44.05
C ASP A 68 29.53 3.86 -44.52
N ALA A 69 28.47 3.83 -45.33
CA ALA A 69 27.80 5.03 -45.85
C ALA A 69 26.61 5.55 -45.01
N ASN A 70 26.15 4.80 -44.00
CA ASN A 70 24.99 5.13 -43.16
C ASN A 70 23.70 5.51 -43.94
N GLU A 71 23.50 4.94 -45.13
CA GLU A 71 22.28 5.12 -45.96
C GLU A 71 21.36 3.89 -45.88
N LEU A 72 20.72 3.66 -44.73
CA LEU A 72 19.74 2.56 -44.58
C LEU A 72 18.27 2.99 -44.70
N VAL A 73 17.98 4.25 -45.03
CA VAL A 73 16.60 4.76 -45.14
C VAL A 73 16.03 4.67 -46.57
N SER A 74 16.81 4.34 -47.59
CA SER A 74 16.35 4.36 -48.99
C SER A 74 15.86 3.01 -49.56
N LEU A 75 15.75 1.94 -48.78
CA LEU A 75 15.36 0.63 -49.30
C LEU A 75 13.87 0.27 -49.22
N GLY A 76 13.00 1.16 -48.70
CA GLY A 76 11.55 1.04 -48.89
C GLY A 76 10.95 -0.32 -48.51
N ILE A 77 11.21 -0.80 -47.28
CA ILE A 77 10.61 -2.03 -46.75
C ILE A 77 9.80 -1.68 -45.50
N ASP A 78 8.47 -1.77 -45.61
CA ASP A 78 7.55 -1.76 -44.48
C ASP A 78 7.75 -3.04 -43.63
N GLN A 79 7.79 -2.87 -42.29
CA GLN A 79 8.16 -3.86 -41.25
C GLN A 79 7.32 -5.17 -41.19
N PRO A 80 7.70 -6.23 -40.42
CA PRO A 80 8.75 -6.33 -39.39
C PRO A 80 9.68 -7.57 -39.50
N ALA A 81 11.00 -7.35 -39.45
CA ALA A 81 12.00 -8.39 -39.16
C ALA A 81 13.02 -7.84 -38.15
N THR A 82 12.55 -7.50 -36.94
CA THR A 82 13.37 -6.83 -35.93
C THR A 82 14.03 -7.76 -34.91
N THR A 83 13.98 -9.09 -35.04
CA THR A 83 14.57 -9.99 -34.03
C THR A 83 15.98 -10.50 -34.35
N ALA A 84 16.38 -10.64 -35.62
CA ALA A 84 17.70 -11.20 -35.95
C ALA A 84 18.84 -10.18 -35.86
N ALA A 85 18.60 -8.93 -36.30
CA ALA A 85 19.60 -7.87 -36.23
C ALA A 85 19.83 -7.37 -34.79
N GLN A 86 18.77 -7.35 -33.96
CA GLN A 86 18.87 -7.00 -32.55
C GLN A 86 19.59 -8.09 -31.74
N PHE A 87 19.44 -9.37 -32.10
CA PHE A 87 20.19 -10.46 -31.47
C PHE A 87 21.69 -10.43 -31.85
N GLY A 88 22.01 -10.09 -33.10
CA GLY A 88 23.40 -9.87 -33.54
C GLY A 88 24.07 -8.67 -32.86
N ALA A 89 23.33 -7.58 -32.64
CA ALA A 89 23.81 -6.42 -31.88
C ALA A 89 23.97 -6.72 -30.39
N ALA A 90 23.08 -7.52 -29.79
CA ALA A 90 23.18 -7.96 -28.39
C ALA A 90 24.38 -8.88 -28.15
N LEU A 91 24.75 -9.74 -29.11
CA LEU A 91 25.95 -10.57 -29.03
C LEU A 91 27.25 -9.75 -29.18
N ASN A 92 27.24 -8.67 -29.95
CA ASN A 92 28.39 -7.76 -30.08
C ASN A 92 28.58 -6.82 -28.87
N GLY A 93 27.58 -6.72 -27.99
CA GLY A 93 27.64 -5.96 -26.73
C GLY A 93 28.12 -6.77 -25.51
N LEU A 94 28.43 -8.06 -25.68
CA LEU A 94 29.02 -8.85 -24.60
C LEU A 94 30.40 -8.30 -24.25
N SER A 95 30.58 -7.89 -23.00
CA SER A 95 31.84 -7.33 -22.50
C SER A 95 33.02 -8.27 -22.79
N ALA A 96 34.22 -7.71 -22.93
CA ALA A 96 35.45 -8.48 -23.18
C ALA A 96 35.69 -9.61 -22.16
N GLU A 97 35.03 -9.57 -21.00
CA GLU A 97 35.04 -10.63 -19.99
C GLU A 97 34.25 -11.87 -20.43
N TRP A 98 33.10 -11.73 -21.08
CA TRP A 98 32.35 -12.88 -21.60
C TRP A 98 33.02 -13.52 -22.82
N VAL A 99 33.69 -12.73 -23.64
CA VAL A 99 34.55 -13.24 -24.73
C VAL A 99 35.82 -13.91 -24.17
N ALA A 100 36.33 -13.46 -23.01
CA ALA A 100 37.43 -14.13 -22.31
C ALA A 100 36.99 -15.45 -21.67
N VAL A 101 35.77 -15.53 -21.13
CA VAL A 101 35.18 -16.81 -20.64
C VAL A 101 34.95 -17.77 -21.81
N ALA A 102 34.40 -17.32 -22.93
CA ALA A 102 34.23 -18.16 -24.13
C ALA A 102 35.56 -18.64 -24.72
N LYS A 103 36.60 -17.78 -24.74
CA LYS A 103 37.95 -18.17 -25.18
C LYS A 103 38.70 -19.06 -24.18
N MET A 104 38.39 -19.00 -22.88
CA MET A 104 38.88 -19.98 -21.90
C MET A 104 38.24 -21.36 -22.11
N VAL A 105 37.02 -21.43 -22.64
CA VAL A 105 36.32 -22.69 -22.92
C VAL A 105 36.80 -23.35 -24.23
N GLU A 106 37.31 -22.58 -25.20
CA GLU A 106 37.90 -23.12 -26.43
C GLU A 106 39.38 -23.55 -26.31
N GLY A 107 40.01 -23.33 -25.15
CA GLY A 107 41.42 -23.62 -24.92
C GLY A 107 41.69 -24.96 -24.22
N GLN A 108 41.93 -26.00 -25.02
CA GLN A 108 42.46 -27.33 -24.69
C GLN A 108 41.46 -28.43 -24.29
N PRO A 109 41.40 -29.56 -25.05
CA PRO A 109 40.71 -30.78 -24.62
C PRO A 109 41.54 -31.48 -23.54
N GLY A 110 41.35 -31.05 -22.31
CA GLY A 110 41.96 -31.66 -21.13
C GLY A 110 41.20 -31.25 -19.89
N GLU A 111 40.25 -32.11 -19.49
CA GLU A 111 39.60 -32.20 -18.17
C GLU A 111 39.88 -31.05 -17.20
N LYS A 112 39.22 -29.91 -17.43
CA LYS A 112 38.86 -29.01 -16.33
C LYS A 112 37.40 -28.74 -16.48
N GLU A 113 36.61 -29.57 -15.82
CA GLU A 113 35.20 -29.33 -15.56
C GLU A 113 35.11 -27.92 -14.95
N VAL A 114 34.65 -26.96 -15.75
CA VAL A 114 34.32 -25.63 -15.25
C VAL A 114 33.08 -25.84 -14.40
N VAL A 115 33.30 -26.14 -13.12
CA VAL A 115 32.24 -26.17 -12.12
C VAL A 115 31.74 -24.75 -12.01
N ILE A 116 30.66 -24.45 -12.73
CA ILE A 116 29.87 -23.26 -12.48
C ILE A 116 29.33 -23.45 -11.07
N VAL A 117 30.01 -22.87 -10.09
CA VAL A 117 29.53 -22.83 -8.71
C VAL A 117 28.22 -22.04 -8.77
N GLN A 118 27.10 -22.74 -8.79
CA GLN A 118 25.79 -22.13 -8.58
C GLN A 118 25.83 -21.53 -7.18
N GLU A 119 26.03 -20.22 -7.13
CA GLU A 119 25.90 -19.46 -5.89
C GLU A 119 24.49 -19.65 -5.36
N GLU A 120 24.42 -20.07 -4.11
CA GLU A 120 23.19 -20.41 -3.42
C GLU A 120 22.29 -19.18 -3.29
N VAL A 121 21.06 -19.27 -3.82
CA VAL A 121 20.06 -18.21 -3.67
C VAL A 121 19.55 -18.25 -2.24
N LYS A 122 19.94 -17.26 -1.43
CA LYS A 122 19.49 -17.13 -0.05
C LYS A 122 18.19 -16.30 0.03
N PRO A 123 17.31 -16.55 1.02
CA PRO A 123 16.09 -15.78 1.25
C PRO A 123 16.35 -14.46 1.98
N PRO A 124 15.71 -13.34 1.59
CA PRO A 124 16.04 -12.00 2.08
C PRO A 124 16.20 -11.98 3.61
N GLU A 125 17.34 -11.50 4.11
CA GLU A 125 17.68 -11.66 5.54
C GLU A 125 16.76 -10.85 6.44
N GLN A 126 16.27 -9.71 5.94
CA GLN A 126 15.34 -8.88 6.67
C GLN A 126 14.53 -8.01 5.70
N ILE A 127 13.24 -7.88 5.98
CA ILE A 127 12.42 -6.78 5.44
C ILE A 127 12.67 -5.57 6.32
N LEU A 128 12.73 -4.38 5.75
CA LEU A 128 12.90 -3.15 6.52
C LEU A 128 11.67 -2.88 7.40
N ALA A 129 11.90 -2.27 8.56
CA ALA A 129 10.83 -1.79 9.40
C ALA A 129 10.11 -0.62 8.70
N ILE A 130 8.81 -0.45 8.99
CA ILE A 130 8.11 0.78 8.65
C ILE A 130 8.59 1.89 9.58
N GLU A 131 8.90 3.04 9.02
CA GLU A 131 9.36 4.25 9.70
C GLU A 131 8.22 5.27 9.86
N ASP A 132 8.43 6.25 10.74
CA ASP A 132 7.56 7.43 10.90
C ASP A 132 6.07 7.13 11.07
N VAL A 133 5.70 6.07 11.81
CA VAL A 133 4.29 5.70 11.99
C VAL A 133 3.51 6.80 12.71
N GLN A 134 2.60 7.43 11.98
CA GLN A 134 1.63 8.39 12.48
C GLN A 134 0.26 7.72 12.59
N THR A 135 -0.46 8.03 13.66
CA THR A 135 -1.82 7.57 13.90
C THR A 135 -2.76 8.76 14.02
N VAL A 136 -3.84 8.69 13.26
CA VAL A 136 -4.98 9.60 13.30
C VAL A 136 -6.24 8.80 13.66
N TRP A 137 -7.32 9.48 14.02
CA TRP A 137 -8.62 8.84 14.15
C TRP A 137 -9.63 9.56 13.28
N GLY A 138 -10.69 8.85 12.91
CA GLY A 138 -11.81 9.41 12.18
C GLY A 138 -13.11 8.75 12.58
N ARG A 139 -14.21 9.30 12.06
CA ARG A 139 -15.57 8.81 12.27
C ARG A 139 -16.27 8.69 10.93
N GLY A 140 -17.12 7.69 10.80
CA GLY A 140 -17.87 7.44 9.57
C GLY A 140 -17.03 6.70 8.52
N VAL A 141 -17.57 6.65 7.31
CA VAL A 141 -17.03 5.85 6.21
C VAL A 141 -15.92 6.62 5.49
N THR A 142 -14.84 5.94 5.12
CA THR A 142 -13.62 6.56 4.58
C THR A 142 -13.67 6.92 3.09
N SER A 143 -14.76 6.63 2.36
CA SER A 143 -14.96 7.09 0.96
C SER A 143 -16.41 6.89 0.46
N ASP A 144 -16.78 7.61 -0.59
CA ASP A 144 -18.07 7.50 -1.31
C ASP A 144 -18.33 6.07 -1.86
N GLU A 145 -17.28 5.34 -2.27
CA GLU A 145 -17.42 3.94 -2.72
C GLU A 145 -17.61 2.96 -1.55
N ALA A 146 -16.97 3.24 -0.41
CA ALA A 146 -17.21 2.48 0.80
C ALA A 146 -18.63 2.77 1.35
N GLU A 147 -19.16 3.99 1.16
CA GLU A 147 -20.55 4.32 1.47
C GLU A 147 -21.52 3.47 0.63
N MET A 148 -21.25 3.31 -0.69
CA MET A 148 -22.09 2.44 -1.53
C MET A 148 -22.01 0.95 -1.16
N ALA A 149 -20.82 0.45 -0.82
CA ALA A 149 -20.64 -0.95 -0.41
C ALA A 149 -21.29 -1.23 0.96
N LEU A 150 -21.22 -0.26 1.88
CA LEU A 150 -21.81 -0.36 3.21
C LEU A 150 -23.33 -0.17 3.19
N ALA A 151 -23.88 0.67 2.29
CA ALA A 151 -25.33 0.79 2.10
C ALA A 151 -25.99 -0.57 1.77
N LYS A 152 -25.27 -1.47 1.07
CA LYS A 152 -25.74 -2.85 0.84
C LYS A 152 -25.68 -3.73 2.09
N LEU A 153 -24.69 -3.53 2.98
CA LEU A 153 -24.52 -4.26 4.24
C LEU A 153 -25.44 -3.77 5.38
N GLU A 154 -25.80 -2.48 5.39
CA GLU A 154 -26.68 -1.87 6.40
C GLU A 154 -28.06 -2.53 6.45
N THR A 155 -28.51 -3.17 5.37
CA THR A 155 -29.78 -3.92 5.32
C THR A 155 -29.81 -5.14 6.24
N LYS A 156 -28.67 -5.61 6.78
CA LYS A 156 -28.62 -6.83 7.60
C LYS A 156 -28.06 -6.69 9.02
N THR A 157 -27.27 -5.67 9.36
CA THR A 157 -26.50 -5.66 10.63
C THR A 157 -26.62 -4.43 11.53
N GLY A 158 -27.50 -3.47 11.21
CA GLY A 158 -27.59 -2.22 11.98
C GLY A 158 -26.52 -1.22 11.55
N ALA A 159 -26.93 0.06 11.47
CA ALA A 159 -26.20 1.13 10.78
C ALA A 159 -24.69 1.18 11.08
N LEU A 160 -23.89 1.12 10.02
CA LEU A 160 -22.42 1.14 10.02
C LEU A 160 -21.86 2.55 10.21
N SER A 161 -22.74 3.55 10.35
CA SER A 161 -22.43 4.96 10.54
C SER A 161 -21.90 5.36 11.91
N ASP A 162 -21.94 4.44 12.87
CA ASP A 162 -21.42 4.62 14.23
C ASP A 162 -19.96 4.14 14.39
N ILE A 163 -19.33 3.71 13.31
CA ILE A 163 -17.95 3.22 13.36
C ILE A 163 -17.00 4.39 13.58
N VAL A 164 -16.25 4.29 14.67
CA VAL A 164 -15.04 5.07 14.90
C VAL A 164 -13.86 4.21 14.48
N TRP A 165 -12.87 4.81 13.83
CA TRP A 165 -11.70 4.09 13.37
C TRP A 165 -10.42 4.86 13.71
N ALA A 166 -9.32 4.14 13.88
CA ALA A 166 -7.97 4.71 13.90
C ALA A 166 -7.26 4.37 12.59
N GLY A 167 -6.68 5.37 11.94
CA GLY A 167 -5.87 5.20 10.73
C GLY A 167 -4.40 5.34 11.07
N CYS A 168 -3.60 4.36 10.65
CA CYS A 168 -2.15 4.37 10.79
C CYS A 168 -1.52 4.58 9.41
N VAL A 169 -0.55 5.49 9.32
CA VAL A 169 0.23 5.77 8.11
C VAL A 169 1.69 5.70 8.47
N GLY A 170 2.50 5.02 7.66
CA GLY A 170 3.95 4.93 7.83
C GLY A 170 4.68 5.00 6.50
N ARG A 171 6.01 5.11 6.57
CA ARG A 171 6.90 5.18 5.42
C ARG A 171 7.75 3.93 5.33
N PHE A 172 7.98 3.45 4.11
CA PHE A 172 8.79 2.27 3.84
C PHE A 172 9.87 2.62 2.81
N ASP A 173 11.15 2.46 3.16
CA ASP A 173 12.29 2.77 2.28
C ASP A 173 12.42 1.69 1.19
N LEU A 174 11.78 1.95 0.04
CA LEU A 174 11.75 1.01 -1.07
C LEU A 174 13.13 0.90 -1.72
N THR A 175 13.90 1.99 -1.78
CA THR A 175 15.26 1.98 -2.33
C THR A 175 16.14 1.07 -1.50
N GLU A 176 16.18 1.26 -0.18
CA GLU A 176 17.00 0.42 0.69
C GLU A 176 16.51 -1.03 0.69
N GLN A 177 15.19 -1.26 0.60
CA GLN A 177 14.67 -2.60 0.48
C GLN A 177 15.13 -3.29 -0.80
N LEU A 178 15.07 -2.59 -1.94
CA LEU A 178 15.54 -3.09 -3.23
C LEU A 178 17.05 -3.31 -3.25
N LEU A 179 17.83 -2.46 -2.58
CA LEU A 179 19.27 -2.66 -2.44
C LEU A 179 19.58 -3.91 -1.62
N GLN A 180 18.85 -4.15 -0.52
CA GLN A 180 19.00 -5.37 0.29
C GLN A 180 18.57 -6.63 -0.46
N TYR A 181 17.56 -6.54 -1.33
CA TYR A 181 17.08 -7.68 -2.13
C TYR A 181 17.95 -7.93 -3.37
N GLY A 182 18.34 -6.87 -4.09
CA GLY A 182 18.96 -6.94 -5.40
C GLY A 182 20.48 -7.13 -5.39
N LEU A 183 21.19 -6.41 -4.52
CA LEU A 183 22.67 -6.41 -4.54
C LEU A 183 23.30 -7.76 -4.13
N PRO A 184 22.84 -8.45 -3.07
CA PRO A 184 23.62 -9.56 -2.55
C PRO A 184 23.46 -10.87 -3.32
N ARG A 185 22.48 -11.01 -4.24
CA ARG A 185 21.94 -12.35 -4.57
C ARG A 185 21.52 -12.61 -6.02
N LYS A 186 21.89 -11.74 -6.97
CA LYS A 186 21.50 -11.89 -8.39
C LYS A 186 20.00 -12.14 -8.58
N TYR A 187 19.17 -11.63 -7.66
CA TYR A 187 17.74 -11.55 -7.92
C TYR A 187 17.61 -10.72 -9.19
N ILE A 188 17.16 -11.34 -10.27
CA ILE A 188 16.85 -10.61 -11.48
C ILE A 188 15.66 -9.75 -11.09
N LEU A 189 15.92 -8.49 -10.72
CA LEU A 189 14.92 -7.53 -10.27
C LEU A 189 13.80 -7.40 -11.32
N ASP A 190 14.13 -7.62 -12.60
CA ASP A 190 13.16 -7.67 -13.70
C ASP A 190 12.11 -8.78 -13.59
N ARG A 191 12.38 -9.86 -12.82
CA ARG A 191 11.49 -11.02 -12.73
C ARG A 191 10.51 -10.99 -11.57
N SER A 192 10.77 -10.23 -10.50
CA SER A 192 9.89 -10.22 -9.33
C SER A 192 10.05 -8.93 -8.53
N PRO A 193 9.23 -7.89 -8.81
CA PRO A 193 9.21 -6.70 -7.97
C PRO A 193 8.80 -7.07 -6.55
N VAL A 194 9.39 -6.40 -5.54
CA VAL A 194 9.00 -6.55 -4.14
C VAL A 194 7.51 -6.30 -4.03
N THR A 195 6.77 -7.36 -3.74
CA THR A 195 5.31 -7.34 -3.73
C THR A 195 4.83 -7.35 -2.29
N VAL A 196 4.33 -6.21 -1.81
CA VAL A 196 3.66 -6.13 -0.52
C VAL A 196 2.38 -6.97 -0.57
N SER A 197 2.29 -7.96 0.32
CA SER A 197 1.15 -8.87 0.49
C SER A 197 0.07 -8.21 1.36
N LYS A 198 0.46 -7.70 2.53
CA LYS A 198 -0.43 -7.03 3.48
C LYS A 198 0.33 -6.11 4.43
N VAL A 199 -0.42 -5.20 5.05
CA VAL A 199 0.02 -4.41 6.20
C VAL A 199 -0.63 -5.00 7.45
N GLU A 200 0.19 -5.36 8.43
CA GLU A 200 -0.29 -5.85 9.71
C GLU A 200 -0.20 -4.76 10.77
N LEU A 201 -1.21 -4.71 11.63
CA LEU A 201 -1.29 -3.80 12.76
C LEU A 201 -1.25 -4.58 14.07
N ARG A 202 -0.56 -4.03 15.05
CA ARG A 202 -0.80 -4.37 16.45
C ARG A 202 -0.98 -3.11 17.27
N ARG A 203 -1.80 -3.20 18.30
CA ARG A 203 -2.14 -2.08 19.18
C ARG A 203 -1.94 -2.43 20.63
N ARG A 204 -1.75 -1.41 21.45
CA ARG A 204 -1.88 -1.49 22.90
C ARG A 204 -2.75 -0.36 23.40
N GLU A 205 -3.46 -0.62 24.48
CA GLU A 205 -4.42 0.28 25.11
C GLU A 205 -3.83 0.87 26.39
N ARG A 206 -4.04 2.17 26.62
CA ARG A 206 -3.64 2.83 27.86
C ARG A 206 -4.67 2.53 28.95
N LYS A 207 -4.22 1.81 29.98
CA LYS A 207 -5.02 1.43 31.14
C LYS A 207 -5.31 2.65 32.05
N PRO A 208 -6.29 2.55 32.98
CA PRO A 208 -6.60 3.63 33.91
C PRO A 208 -5.44 4.04 34.85
N ASP A 209 -4.52 3.12 35.14
CA ASP A 209 -3.29 3.38 35.92
C ASP A 209 -2.24 4.20 35.15
N GLY A 210 -2.45 4.40 33.84
CA GLY A 210 -1.54 5.10 32.95
C GLY A 210 -0.55 4.19 32.21
N ASP A 211 -0.46 2.92 32.60
CA ASP A 211 0.37 1.91 31.95
C ASP A 211 -0.26 1.42 30.64
N TRP A 212 0.55 0.77 29.82
CA TRP A 212 0.10 0.19 28.56
C TRP A 212 -0.26 -1.29 28.73
N SER A 213 -1.28 -1.74 28.01
CA SER A 213 -1.54 -3.17 27.81
C SER A 213 -0.40 -3.82 27.01
N GLU A 214 -0.41 -5.15 26.98
CA GLU A 214 0.40 -5.89 26.02
C GLU A 214 -0.04 -5.55 24.59
N TRP A 215 0.90 -5.73 23.65
CA TRP A 215 0.62 -5.60 22.23
C TRP A 215 -0.30 -6.71 21.77
N THR A 216 -1.43 -6.33 21.21
CA THR A 216 -2.43 -7.24 20.66
C THR A 216 -2.51 -7.05 19.15
N PRO A 217 -2.52 -8.13 18.34
CA PRO A 217 -2.73 -7.99 16.91
C PRO A 217 -4.10 -7.39 16.67
N VAL A 218 -4.17 -6.37 15.81
CA VAL A 218 -5.45 -5.87 15.33
C VAL A 218 -5.91 -6.89 14.29
N PRO A 219 -7.11 -7.49 14.45
CA PRO A 219 -7.65 -8.35 13.43
C PRO A 219 -7.64 -7.55 12.13
N ALA A 220 -7.01 -8.09 11.08
CA ALA A 220 -7.19 -7.51 9.76
C ALA A 220 -8.70 -7.42 9.57
N ALA A 221 -9.21 -6.21 9.38
CA ALA A 221 -10.60 -6.02 9.00
C ALA A 221 -10.69 -6.61 7.62
N ALA A 222 -10.77 -7.94 7.52
CA ALA A 222 -11.09 -8.61 6.29
C ALA A 222 -12.42 -7.99 5.94
N PRO A 223 -12.52 -7.21 4.85
CA PRO A 223 -13.83 -6.91 4.34
C PRO A 223 -14.45 -8.30 4.17
N ALA A 224 -15.56 -8.58 4.84
CA ALA A 224 -16.22 -9.87 4.66
C ALA A 224 -16.42 -10.16 3.14
N ALA A 225 -16.57 -9.07 2.36
CA ALA A 225 -16.58 -9.05 0.90
C ALA A 225 -15.25 -9.40 0.18
N VAL A 226 -14.08 -9.24 0.80
CA VAL A 226 -12.78 -9.70 0.25
C VAL A 226 -12.53 -11.15 0.60
N ALA A 227 -12.82 -11.56 1.84
CA ALA A 227 -12.68 -12.96 2.24
C ALA A 227 -13.54 -13.88 1.36
N GLU A 228 -14.72 -13.42 0.94
CA GLU A 228 -15.61 -14.13 0.01
C GLU A 228 -15.08 -14.19 -1.43
N LYS A 229 -14.22 -13.24 -1.84
CA LYS A 229 -13.63 -13.18 -3.19
C LYS A 229 -12.27 -13.85 -3.30
N LEU A 230 -11.59 -14.08 -2.18
CA LEU A 230 -10.31 -14.79 -2.18
C LEU A 230 -10.58 -16.27 -2.42
N PRO A 231 -9.86 -16.92 -3.36
CA PRO A 231 -9.98 -18.35 -3.55
C PRO A 231 -9.59 -19.06 -2.24
N ALA A 232 -10.37 -20.07 -1.83
CA ALA A 232 -10.04 -20.87 -0.66
C ALA A 232 -8.68 -21.54 -0.85
N LEU A 233 -7.87 -21.55 0.21
CA LEU A 233 -6.59 -22.27 0.20
C LEU A 233 -6.86 -23.75 -0.17
N PRO A 234 -6.05 -24.37 -1.05
CA PRO A 234 -6.21 -25.78 -1.38
C PRO A 234 -6.21 -26.64 -0.11
N ALA A 235 -7.12 -27.61 -0.03
CA ALA A 235 -7.20 -28.51 1.12
C ALA A 235 -5.95 -29.38 1.29
N ASP A 236 -5.23 -29.64 0.21
CA ASP A 236 -3.96 -30.34 0.21
C ASP A 236 -2.85 -29.39 -0.28
N ALA A 237 -1.99 -28.96 0.65
CA ALA A 237 -0.84 -28.12 0.34
C ALA A 237 0.19 -28.85 -0.55
N ASN A 238 0.13 -30.17 -0.67
CA ASN A 238 1.02 -30.95 -1.54
C ASN A 238 0.55 -31.01 -3.00
N ASP A 239 -0.72 -30.65 -3.28
CA ASP A 239 -1.19 -30.53 -4.66
C ASP A 239 -0.64 -29.25 -5.29
N LYS A 240 0.58 -29.37 -5.84
CA LYS A 240 1.30 -28.28 -6.49
C LYS A 240 0.46 -27.59 -7.56
N ARG A 241 -0.42 -28.30 -8.28
CA ARG A 241 -1.28 -27.68 -9.31
C ARG A 241 -2.37 -26.83 -8.67
N ALA A 242 -3.00 -27.31 -7.61
CA ALA A 242 -3.99 -26.55 -6.86
C ALA A 242 -3.36 -25.32 -6.20
N VAL A 243 -2.15 -25.44 -5.64
CA VAL A 243 -1.40 -24.31 -5.05
C VAL A 243 -1.02 -23.26 -6.11
N ILE A 244 -0.55 -23.67 -7.28
CA ILE A 244 -0.24 -22.75 -8.40
C ILE A 244 -1.51 -22.05 -8.89
N ALA A 245 -2.61 -22.79 -9.09
CA ALA A 245 -3.89 -22.23 -9.52
C ALA A 245 -4.45 -21.25 -8.49
N TRP A 246 -4.34 -21.61 -7.20
CA TRP A 246 -4.69 -20.73 -6.09
C TRP A 246 -3.82 -19.47 -6.08
N GLY A 247 -2.50 -19.57 -6.26
CA GLY A 247 -1.59 -18.43 -6.35
C GLY A 247 -1.94 -17.49 -7.51
N ALA A 248 -2.25 -18.03 -8.69
CA ALA A 248 -2.70 -17.24 -9.83
C ALA A 248 -4.05 -16.53 -9.57
N ALA A 249 -5.00 -17.24 -8.97
CA ALA A 249 -6.30 -16.68 -8.60
C ALA A 249 -6.18 -15.64 -7.47
N LEU A 250 -5.28 -15.86 -6.51
CA LEU A 250 -4.92 -14.92 -5.45
C LEU A 250 -4.31 -13.65 -6.05
N MET A 251 -3.38 -13.75 -7.00
CA MET A 251 -2.79 -12.59 -7.68
C MET A 251 -3.85 -11.79 -8.46
N LYS A 252 -4.79 -12.47 -9.11
CA LYS A 252 -5.93 -11.83 -9.79
C LYS A 252 -6.86 -11.14 -8.80
N ALA A 253 -7.25 -11.82 -7.72
CA ALA A 253 -8.08 -11.25 -6.67
C ALA A 253 -7.36 -10.11 -5.93
N GLN A 254 -6.05 -10.21 -5.71
CA GLN A 254 -5.23 -9.15 -5.13
C GLN A 254 -5.15 -7.93 -6.04
N ALA A 255 -5.13 -8.07 -7.36
CA ALA A 255 -5.25 -6.93 -8.27
C ALA A 255 -6.60 -6.20 -8.10
N GLU A 256 -7.67 -6.92 -7.78
CA GLU A 256 -8.97 -6.32 -7.42
C GLU A 256 -9.00 -5.76 -5.98
N VAL A 257 -8.34 -6.40 -5.02
CA VAL A 257 -8.23 -5.95 -3.62
C VAL A 257 -7.34 -4.71 -3.50
N ARG A 258 -6.26 -4.61 -4.29
CA ARG A 258 -5.42 -3.41 -4.42
C ARG A 258 -6.19 -2.22 -4.99
N ARG A 259 -7.27 -2.47 -5.73
CA ARG A 259 -8.19 -1.44 -6.22
C ARG A 259 -9.23 -1.03 -5.19
N MET A 260 -9.34 -1.71 -4.05
CA MET A 260 -10.26 -1.29 -3.00
C MET A 260 -9.69 -0.10 -2.23
N PRO A 261 -10.54 0.85 -1.80
CA PRO A 261 -10.10 2.16 -1.32
C PRO A 261 -9.23 2.15 -0.05
N PHE A 262 -9.06 1.00 0.62
CA PHE A 262 -8.30 0.87 1.86
C PHE A 262 -6.84 0.40 1.69
N TYR A 263 -6.40 -0.02 0.50
CA TYR A 263 -5.00 -0.41 0.23
C TYR A 263 -4.41 0.37 -0.96
N ARG A 264 -4.55 1.70 -0.96
CA ARG A 264 -3.84 2.56 -1.92
C ARG A 264 -2.39 2.75 -1.49
N LEU A 265 -1.43 2.18 -2.23
CA LEU A 265 -0.01 2.53 -2.09
C LEU A 265 0.19 3.88 -2.79
N LEU A 266 0.46 4.92 -2.01
CA LEU A 266 0.86 6.21 -2.57
C LEU A 266 2.38 6.19 -2.72
N THR A 267 2.86 6.20 -3.96
CA THR A 267 4.25 6.54 -4.25
C THR A 267 4.39 8.05 -4.14
N VAL A 268 5.18 8.49 -3.18
CA VAL A 268 5.57 9.90 -3.07
C VAL A 268 6.87 10.03 -3.87
N ASP A 269 6.88 10.96 -4.81
CA ASP A 269 8.11 11.27 -5.51
C ASP A 269 9.15 11.85 -4.53
N PRO A 270 10.41 11.91 -4.94
CA PRO A 270 11.46 12.41 -4.06
C PRO A 270 11.36 13.91 -3.72
N GLU A 271 10.46 14.65 -4.37
CA GLU A 271 10.17 16.07 -4.08
C GLU A 271 9.00 16.22 -3.08
N GLY A 272 8.45 15.11 -2.58
CA GLY A 272 7.31 15.12 -1.67
C GLY A 272 5.96 15.26 -2.37
N LYS A 273 5.90 15.20 -3.70
CA LYS A 273 4.64 15.22 -4.45
C LYS A 273 4.10 13.81 -4.57
N THR A 274 2.82 13.65 -4.27
CA THR A 274 2.11 12.40 -4.47
C THR A 274 1.97 12.15 -5.97
N VAL A 275 2.58 11.10 -6.50
CA VAL A 275 2.38 10.67 -7.90
C VAL A 275 1.35 9.56 -7.87
N GLU A 276 0.14 9.87 -8.34
CA GLU A 276 -0.85 8.84 -8.61
C GLU A 276 -0.34 7.99 -9.79
N SER A 277 -0.15 6.68 -9.58
CA SER A 277 0.09 5.79 -10.71
C SER A 277 -1.22 5.65 -11.49
N GLU A 278 -1.32 6.27 -12.66
CA GLU A 278 -2.44 6.08 -13.58
C GLU A 278 -2.46 4.63 -14.08
N ALA A 279 -3.20 3.77 -13.40
CA ALA A 279 -3.53 2.45 -13.90
C ALA A 279 -4.79 2.55 -14.76
N GLY A 280 -4.62 2.86 -16.04
CA GLY A 280 -5.54 2.58 -17.15
C GLY A 280 -7.01 2.97 -16.97
N SER A 281 -7.39 4.11 -17.56
CA SER A 281 -8.78 4.51 -17.76
C SER A 281 -9.54 3.49 -18.62
N VAL A 282 -10.69 3.02 -18.12
CA VAL A 282 -11.74 2.43 -18.96
C VAL A 282 -12.61 3.59 -19.43
N GLU A 283 -12.50 3.94 -20.70
CA GLU A 283 -13.42 4.87 -21.36
C GLU A 283 -14.84 4.28 -21.37
N GLY A 284 -15.80 5.09 -20.93
CA GLY A 284 -17.21 4.74 -21.08
C GLY A 284 -18.18 5.66 -20.35
N VAL A 285 -18.25 6.95 -20.70
CA VAL A 285 -19.47 7.77 -20.51
C VAL A 285 -19.61 8.84 -21.62
N ALA A 286 -20.70 8.70 -22.39
CA ALA A 286 -21.50 9.64 -23.20
C ALA A 286 -20.90 10.94 -23.79
N GLN A 287 -20.98 11.07 -25.13
CA GLN A 287 -20.90 12.34 -25.87
C GLN A 287 -22.06 13.29 -25.51
N PRO A 288 -21.79 14.59 -25.28
CA PRO A 288 -22.85 15.60 -25.21
C PRO A 288 -23.32 16.03 -26.61
N ASP A 289 -24.59 16.43 -26.65
CA ASP A 289 -25.36 16.85 -27.82
C ASP A 289 -24.70 18.01 -28.60
N PRO A 290 -24.39 17.84 -29.91
CA PRO A 290 -23.74 18.86 -30.73
C PRO A 290 -24.60 20.13 -30.93
N ALA A 291 -25.89 20.12 -30.57
CA ALA A 291 -26.75 21.30 -30.68
C ALA A 291 -26.45 22.38 -29.62
N ALA A 292 -25.81 22.04 -28.49
CA ALA A 292 -25.53 22.99 -27.42
C ALA A 292 -24.28 23.87 -27.69
N LEU A 293 -23.37 23.43 -28.56
CA LEU A 293 -22.08 24.11 -28.80
C LEU A 293 -22.14 25.20 -29.88
N GLN A 294 -23.20 25.27 -30.69
CA GLN A 294 -23.34 26.34 -31.69
C GLN A 294 -23.94 27.63 -31.14
N LYS A 295 -24.56 27.61 -29.95
CA LYS A 295 -25.18 28.81 -29.35
C LYS A 295 -24.24 29.63 -28.46
N ALA A 296 -23.16 29.03 -27.97
CA ALA A 296 -22.19 29.73 -27.11
C ALA A 296 -21.07 30.43 -27.90
N ALA A 297 -20.95 30.16 -29.20
CA ALA A 297 -19.89 30.71 -30.05
C ALA A 297 -20.26 32.03 -30.76
N SER A 298 -21.49 32.54 -30.61
CA SER A 298 -21.96 33.75 -31.29
C SER A 298 -22.06 35.01 -30.41
N GLU A 299 -21.73 34.94 -29.12
CA GLU A 299 -21.88 36.07 -28.18
C GLU A 299 -20.57 36.69 -27.66
N THR A 300 -19.40 36.22 -28.09
CA THR A 300 -18.08 36.74 -27.62
C THR A 300 -17.26 37.48 -28.68
N ALA A 301 -17.88 37.90 -29.79
CA ALA A 301 -17.17 38.54 -30.92
C ALA A 301 -17.36 40.06 -31.03
N ALA A 302 -17.73 40.78 -29.96
CA ALA A 302 -18.05 42.21 -30.05
C ALA A 302 -17.28 43.15 -29.09
N GLU A 303 -16.30 42.68 -28.31
CA GLU A 303 -15.64 43.58 -27.36
C GLU A 303 -14.18 43.21 -27.10
N GLU A 304 -13.29 43.45 -28.08
CA GLU A 304 -11.88 43.80 -27.82
C GLU A 304 -11.16 44.26 -29.10
N THR A 305 -11.47 45.48 -29.54
CA THR A 305 -10.58 46.28 -30.40
C THR A 305 -10.12 47.49 -29.61
N ALA A 306 -8.97 47.36 -28.91
CA ALA A 306 -8.00 48.44 -28.67
C ALA A 306 -6.94 48.03 -27.64
N ARG A 307 -5.80 47.47 -28.07
CA ARG A 307 -4.49 47.99 -27.63
C ARG A 307 -3.31 47.39 -28.38
N ASP A 308 -2.51 48.32 -28.90
CA ASP A 308 -1.25 48.16 -29.59
C ASP A 308 -0.10 47.59 -28.74
N GLU A 309 0.76 46.88 -29.48
CA GLU A 309 2.22 46.88 -29.46
C GLU A 309 3.01 46.74 -28.14
N LYS A 310 3.65 45.56 -27.96
CA LYS A 310 5.12 45.48 -27.96
C LYS A 310 5.63 44.03 -27.98
N LYS A 311 6.42 43.73 -29.02
CA LYS A 311 7.28 42.55 -29.19
C LYS A 311 8.46 42.63 -28.21
N PRO A 312 8.96 41.49 -27.68
CA PRO A 312 10.30 41.08 -28.14
C PRO A 312 10.51 39.57 -28.31
N ALA A 313 11.44 39.29 -29.23
CA ALA A 313 12.41 38.20 -29.36
C ALA A 313 12.06 36.78 -28.89
N ALA A 314 12.09 35.87 -29.87
CA ALA A 314 12.06 34.43 -29.73
C ALA A 314 13.36 33.88 -29.10
N THR A 315 13.22 33.00 -28.11
CA THR A 315 14.28 32.13 -27.61
C THR A 315 13.94 30.69 -28.00
N LYS A 316 14.82 30.05 -28.76
CA LYS A 316 14.77 28.61 -29.08
C LYS A 316 14.73 27.80 -27.78
N LYS A 317 13.71 26.95 -27.61
CA LYS A 317 13.74 25.85 -26.64
C LYS A 317 14.42 24.65 -27.28
N GLU A 318 15.56 24.26 -26.71
CA GLU A 318 16.15 22.94 -26.93
C GLU A 318 15.24 21.88 -26.30
N THR A 319 14.91 20.86 -27.07
CA THR A 319 14.21 19.66 -26.63
C THR A 319 15.21 18.76 -25.90
N GLU A 320 15.29 18.91 -24.58
CA GLU A 320 15.97 17.95 -23.71
C GLU A 320 15.16 16.63 -23.70
N THR A 321 15.73 15.60 -24.29
CA THR A 321 15.20 14.23 -24.22
C THR A 321 15.59 13.68 -22.85
N THR A 322 14.65 13.70 -21.91
CA THR A 322 14.84 13.18 -20.55
C THR A 322 14.91 11.65 -20.62
N ALA A 323 16.10 11.09 -20.46
CA ALA A 323 16.30 9.66 -20.26
C ALA A 323 15.63 9.21 -18.94
N SER A 324 15.05 8.01 -18.95
CA SER A 324 14.44 7.40 -17.78
C SER A 324 15.48 7.23 -16.67
N PRO A 325 15.18 7.55 -15.39
CA PRO A 325 16.12 7.40 -14.27
C PRO A 325 16.50 5.94 -13.93
N TRP A 326 16.11 4.96 -14.76
CA TRP A 326 16.32 3.52 -14.55
C TRP A 326 17.02 2.82 -15.73
N ASP A 327 17.73 3.55 -16.60
CA ASP A 327 18.48 2.92 -17.70
C ASP A 327 19.83 2.36 -17.22
N PHE A 328 19.88 1.06 -16.95
CA PHE A 328 21.05 0.34 -16.44
C PHE A 328 22.04 -0.11 -17.54
N THR A 329 21.87 0.34 -18.79
CA THR A 329 22.69 -0.12 -19.92
C THR A 329 24.09 0.51 -20.02
N ALA A 330 24.41 1.53 -19.21
CA ALA A 330 25.65 2.31 -19.32
C ALA A 330 26.85 1.80 -18.48
N ILE A 331 26.93 0.51 -18.17
CA ILE A 331 28.08 -0.09 -17.46
C ILE A 331 28.94 -0.87 -18.48
N GLY A 332 29.76 -0.19 -19.28
CA GLY A 332 30.55 -0.89 -20.30
C GLY A 332 31.75 -0.18 -20.93
N GLU A 333 31.82 1.16 -20.95
CA GLU A 333 32.96 1.84 -21.54
C GLU A 333 34.07 2.12 -20.51
N LYS A 334 35.28 1.61 -20.76
CA LYS A 334 36.47 1.97 -19.99
C LYS A 334 36.84 3.43 -20.29
N PRO A 335 36.81 4.35 -19.30
CA PRO A 335 37.26 5.71 -19.55
C PRO A 335 38.79 5.74 -19.72
N LYS A 336 39.24 6.53 -20.71
CA LYS A 336 40.64 6.96 -20.84
C LYS A 336 41.08 7.60 -19.52
N LYS A 337 42.29 7.25 -19.06
CA LYS A 337 42.94 7.81 -17.87
C LYS A 337 43.23 9.31 -18.06
N GLU A 338 42.25 10.15 -17.81
CA GLU A 338 42.47 11.56 -17.48
C GLU A 338 42.13 11.76 -16.00
N GLY A 339 42.98 12.47 -15.28
CA GLY A 339 43.00 12.58 -13.81
C GLY A 339 41.83 13.37 -13.23
N HIS A 340 40.60 12.94 -13.46
CA HIS A 340 39.44 13.45 -12.75
C HIS A 340 39.41 12.86 -11.34
N LYS A 341 39.44 13.79 -10.37
CA LYS A 341 39.15 13.55 -8.96
C LYS A 341 37.87 12.70 -8.91
N PRO A 342 37.86 11.54 -8.22
CA PRO A 342 36.69 10.67 -8.19
C PRO A 342 35.50 11.52 -7.75
N GLU A 343 34.58 11.71 -8.69
CA GLU A 343 33.34 12.42 -8.46
C GLU A 343 32.63 11.64 -7.35
N GLU A 344 32.48 12.30 -6.20
CA GLU A 344 31.81 11.75 -5.02
C GLU A 344 30.44 11.27 -5.49
N THR A 345 30.31 9.95 -5.62
CA THR A 345 29.16 9.33 -6.27
C THR A 345 27.97 9.66 -5.39
N ALA A 346 27.12 10.57 -5.86
CA ALA A 346 25.96 11.02 -5.10
C ALA A 346 25.19 9.77 -4.63
N ALA A 347 24.95 9.68 -3.32
CA ALA A 347 24.23 8.54 -2.76
C ALA A 347 22.91 8.33 -3.52
N PRO A 348 22.53 7.07 -3.80
CA PRO A 348 21.32 6.79 -4.56
C PRO A 348 20.12 7.47 -3.91
N LYS A 349 19.28 8.11 -4.73
CA LYS A 349 18.09 8.83 -4.27
C LYS A 349 17.16 7.84 -3.56
N ARG A 350 16.86 8.10 -2.28
CA ARG A 350 15.93 7.27 -1.50
C ARG A 350 14.49 7.52 -1.96
N VAL A 351 13.77 6.45 -2.25
CA VAL A 351 12.36 6.44 -2.64
C VAL A 351 11.58 5.76 -1.52
N TYR A 352 10.57 6.45 -1.01
CA TYR A 352 9.73 5.94 0.06
C TYR A 352 8.34 5.60 -0.46
N ALA A 353 7.82 4.44 -0.08
CA ALA A 353 6.43 4.09 -0.24
C ALA A 353 5.65 4.50 1.01
N THR A 354 4.49 5.14 0.84
CA THR A 354 3.56 5.38 1.94
C THR A 354 2.64 4.17 2.08
N VAL A 355 2.57 3.64 3.29
CA VAL A 355 1.74 2.48 3.64
C VAL A 355 0.76 2.89 4.73
N TRP A 356 -0.46 2.35 4.68
CA TRP A 356 -1.53 2.71 5.60
C TRP A 356 -2.42 1.52 5.92
N ALA A 357 -3.05 1.55 7.09
CA ALA A 357 -4.02 0.56 7.54
C ALA A 357 -4.97 1.19 8.57
N ASN A 358 -6.20 0.66 8.66
CA ASN A 358 -7.23 1.16 9.57
C ASN A 358 -7.65 0.10 10.59
N ASP A 359 -7.92 0.54 11.82
CA ASP A 359 -8.51 -0.24 12.90
C ASP A 359 -9.91 0.28 13.23
N ALA A 360 -10.93 -0.47 12.80
CA ALA A 360 -12.34 -0.19 13.09
C ALA A 360 -12.83 -0.84 14.40
N THR A 361 -11.95 -1.53 15.14
CA THR A 361 -12.28 -2.21 16.41
C THR A 361 -11.95 -1.36 17.62
N VAL A 362 -11.63 -0.09 17.41
CA VAL A 362 -11.34 0.87 18.49
C VAL A 362 -12.60 1.19 19.27
N GLN A 363 -12.45 1.39 20.58
CA GLN A 363 -13.56 1.77 21.43
C GLN A 363 -13.47 3.26 21.79
N PRO A 364 -14.61 3.96 21.85
CA PRO A 364 -14.66 5.34 22.28
C PRO A 364 -14.12 5.52 23.70
N GLY A 365 -13.57 6.70 23.96
CA GLY A 365 -13.01 7.07 25.26
C GLY A 365 -11.68 6.40 25.57
N LYS A 366 -11.14 5.55 24.69
CA LYS A 366 -9.88 4.83 24.88
C LYS A 366 -8.70 5.49 24.16
N THR A 367 -7.51 5.28 24.71
CA THR A 367 -6.25 5.77 24.13
C THR A 367 -5.42 4.59 23.68
N TYR A 368 -4.91 4.65 22.45
CA TYR A 368 -4.18 3.57 21.81
C TYR A 368 -2.82 4.05 21.30
N GLN A 369 -1.90 3.10 21.14
CA GLN A 369 -0.68 3.22 20.34
C GLN A 369 -0.61 2.05 19.37
N TYR A 370 -0.02 2.29 18.20
CA TYR A 370 0.05 1.31 17.12
C TYR A 370 1.48 1.04 16.69
N GLN A 371 1.70 -0.18 16.20
CA GLN A 371 2.86 -0.56 15.41
C GLN A 371 2.39 -1.20 14.11
N MET A 372 3.16 -0.99 13.06
CA MET A 372 2.89 -1.50 11.73
C MET A 372 4.02 -2.44 11.32
N ARG A 373 3.72 -3.46 10.52
CA ARG A 373 4.73 -4.18 9.73
C ARG A 373 4.19 -4.53 8.37
N LEU A 374 5.09 -4.66 7.39
CA LEU A 374 4.75 -5.23 6.09
C LEU A 374 4.96 -6.73 6.09
N ALA A 375 4.06 -7.44 5.44
CA ALA A 375 4.36 -8.77 4.92
C ALA A 375 4.54 -8.65 3.40
N VAL A 376 5.61 -9.20 2.86
CA VAL A 376 5.89 -9.23 1.42
C VAL A 376 5.77 -10.65 0.91
N LEU A 377 5.26 -10.82 -0.31
CA LEU A 377 5.26 -12.12 -0.96
C LEU A 377 6.70 -12.57 -1.19
N ASN A 378 6.94 -13.85 -0.94
CA ASN A 378 8.24 -14.45 -1.12
C ASN A 378 8.60 -14.52 -2.62
N PRO A 379 9.63 -13.78 -3.08
CA PRO A 379 10.00 -13.78 -4.50
C PRO A 379 10.68 -15.09 -4.93
N VAL A 380 11.15 -15.91 -3.97
CA VAL A 380 11.75 -17.22 -4.24
C VAL A 380 10.82 -18.39 -3.97
N TRP A 381 9.53 -18.11 -3.83
CA TRP A 381 8.54 -19.17 -3.66
C TRP A 381 8.71 -20.23 -4.74
N SER A 382 8.84 -21.49 -4.33
CA SER A 382 8.99 -22.67 -5.20
C SER A 382 10.24 -22.73 -6.10
N LEU A 383 11.22 -21.83 -5.93
CA LEU A 383 12.49 -21.91 -6.66
C LEU A 383 13.35 -23.08 -6.14
N GLN A 384 13.77 -23.96 -7.05
CA GLN A 384 14.54 -25.16 -6.68
C GLN A 384 15.96 -24.82 -6.22
N GLU A 385 16.47 -23.66 -6.62
CA GLU A 385 17.80 -23.17 -6.31
C GLU A 385 17.96 -22.69 -4.85
N VAL A 386 16.85 -22.52 -4.12
CA VAL A 386 16.85 -22.16 -2.70
C VAL A 386 16.99 -23.42 -1.85
N LYS A 387 18.10 -23.52 -1.12
CA LYS A 387 18.36 -24.66 -0.22
C LYS A 387 17.60 -24.57 1.10
N ASP A 388 17.30 -23.36 1.55
CA ASP A 388 16.47 -23.12 2.73
C ASP A 388 15.03 -23.53 2.41
N GLU A 389 14.64 -24.71 2.88
CA GLU A 389 13.33 -25.28 2.61
C GLU A 389 12.20 -24.51 3.28
N GLU A 390 12.43 -23.96 4.49
CA GLU A 390 11.43 -23.16 5.19
C GLU A 390 11.15 -21.88 4.40
N ALA A 391 12.22 -21.19 4.00
CA ALA A 391 12.08 -19.97 3.23
C ALA A 391 11.54 -20.23 1.80
N ARG A 392 11.86 -21.36 1.16
CA ARG A 392 11.31 -21.73 -0.16
C ARG A 392 9.80 -21.94 -0.15
N TRP A 393 9.27 -22.43 0.97
CA TRP A 393 7.84 -22.74 1.16
C TRP A 393 7.13 -21.76 2.10
N ALA A 394 7.74 -20.62 2.42
CA ALA A 394 7.08 -19.50 3.10
C ALA A 394 6.39 -18.61 2.06
N LEU A 395 5.07 -18.46 2.12
CA LEU A 395 4.33 -17.69 1.11
C LEU A 395 4.65 -16.20 1.21
N GLU A 396 4.85 -15.76 2.44
CA GLU A 396 5.12 -14.38 2.79
C GLU A 396 6.22 -14.33 3.85
N PHE A 397 7.02 -13.27 3.77
CA PHE A 397 7.95 -12.90 4.82
C PHE A 397 7.35 -11.72 5.57
N ALA A 398 7.27 -11.81 6.90
CA ALA A 398 6.83 -10.71 7.74
C ALA A 398 8.04 -9.89 8.19
N GLY A 399 7.96 -8.58 7.99
CA GLY A 399 9.00 -7.67 8.46
C GLY A 399 8.98 -7.46 9.97
N PRO A 400 9.99 -6.77 10.50
CA PRO A 400 10.01 -6.33 11.88
C PRO A 400 8.88 -5.31 12.11
N TRP A 401 8.39 -5.27 13.35
CA TRP A 401 7.47 -4.23 13.77
C TRP A 401 8.16 -2.87 13.81
N SER A 402 7.46 -1.84 13.35
CA SER A 402 7.88 -0.45 13.47
C SER A 402 8.10 -0.05 14.93
N GLU A 403 8.72 1.11 15.14
CA GLU A 403 8.59 1.80 16.42
C GLU A 403 7.11 2.14 16.70
N ALA A 404 6.78 2.33 17.98
CA ALA A 404 5.42 2.71 18.37
C ALA A 404 5.10 4.12 17.86
N GLY A 405 3.98 4.26 17.16
CA GLY A 405 3.49 5.56 16.70
C GLY A 405 3.00 6.45 17.85
N ASN A 406 2.51 7.64 17.49
CA ASN A 406 1.93 8.56 18.47
C ASN A 406 0.67 7.98 19.15
N GLU A 407 0.40 8.45 20.37
CA GLU A 407 -0.86 8.15 21.07
C GLU A 407 -2.04 8.74 20.30
N VAL A 408 -3.11 7.95 20.18
CA VAL A 408 -4.40 8.39 19.64
C VAL A 408 -5.49 8.14 20.68
N THR A 409 -6.19 9.20 21.08
CA THR A 409 -7.35 9.09 21.97
C THR A 409 -8.61 9.16 21.14
N ILE A 410 -9.40 8.10 21.18
CA ILE A 410 -10.67 8.02 20.51
C ILE A 410 -11.69 8.79 21.34
N PRO A 411 -12.31 9.86 20.80
CA PRO A 411 -13.27 10.64 21.56
C PRO A 411 -14.56 9.84 21.79
N ASP A 412 -15.22 10.09 22.92
CA ASP A 412 -16.51 9.51 23.25
C ASP A 412 -17.56 9.79 22.15
N ILE A 413 -18.32 8.76 21.76
CA ILE A 413 -19.36 8.87 20.72
C ILE A 413 -20.47 9.82 21.17
N VAL A 414 -20.79 9.79 22.47
CA VAL A 414 -21.80 10.65 23.09
C VAL A 414 -21.08 11.69 23.95
N GLN A 415 -21.20 12.94 23.54
CA GLN A 415 -20.89 14.08 24.38
C GLN A 415 -22.14 14.44 25.19
N PHE A 416 -21.97 14.79 26.45
CA PHE A 416 -23.04 15.39 27.23
C PHE A 416 -22.63 16.76 27.74
N TYR A 417 -23.57 17.54 28.28
CA TYR A 417 -23.33 18.83 28.92
C TYR A 417 -24.26 18.95 30.12
N PHE A 418 -23.76 19.42 31.25
CA PHE A 418 -24.55 19.67 32.44
C PHE A 418 -25.31 20.99 32.32
N VAL A 419 -26.62 20.89 32.10
CA VAL A 419 -27.48 22.05 31.83
C VAL A 419 -28.09 22.61 33.12
N GLY A 420 -28.21 21.82 34.18
CA GLY A 420 -28.68 22.29 35.49
C GLY A 420 -29.40 21.20 36.28
N THR A 421 -30.09 21.58 37.37
CA THR A 421 -30.85 20.63 38.21
C THR A 421 -32.27 21.10 38.46
N TYR A 422 -33.16 20.13 38.67
CA TYR A 422 -34.53 20.36 39.12
C TYR A 422 -34.87 19.36 40.24
N GLY A 423 -34.86 19.84 41.48
CA GLY A 423 -35.00 18.98 42.67
C GLY A 423 -33.83 17.99 42.78
N GLN A 424 -34.15 16.70 42.67
CA GLN A 424 -33.21 15.56 42.69
C GLN A 424 -32.81 15.09 41.28
N ARG A 425 -33.28 15.77 40.23
CA ARG A 425 -32.96 15.46 38.84
C ARG A 425 -31.84 16.36 38.33
N VAL A 426 -30.88 15.76 37.67
CA VAL A 426 -29.85 16.42 36.88
C VAL A 426 -30.32 16.46 35.43
N ASN A 427 -30.25 17.63 34.80
CA ASN A 427 -30.60 17.77 33.40
C ASN A 427 -29.34 17.86 32.56
N LEU A 428 -29.24 16.98 31.55
CA LEU A 428 -28.12 16.92 30.63
C LEU A 428 -28.57 17.25 29.21
N ALA A 429 -27.73 17.91 28.44
CA ALA A 429 -27.85 17.93 26.98
C ALA A 429 -26.97 16.80 26.42
N LEU A 430 -27.50 15.96 25.54
CA LEU A 430 -26.80 14.81 24.95
C LEU A 430 -26.61 15.04 23.45
N HIS A 431 -25.40 14.81 22.97
CA HIS A 431 -24.96 15.06 21.62
C HIS A 431 -24.26 13.80 21.10
N ARG A 432 -24.78 13.21 20.03
CA ARG A 432 -24.20 12.02 19.40
C ARG A 432 -24.00 12.26 17.92
N TRP A 433 -22.86 11.83 17.39
CA TRP A 433 -22.59 11.87 15.96
C TRP A 433 -23.10 10.59 15.30
N ILE A 434 -23.95 10.72 14.28
CA ILE A 434 -24.57 9.61 13.55
C ILE A 434 -24.70 10.01 12.08
N HIS A 435 -24.26 9.15 11.15
CA HIS A 435 -24.37 9.39 9.70
C HIS A 435 -23.82 10.76 9.25
N GLY A 436 -22.68 11.18 9.79
CA GLY A 436 -22.07 12.46 9.42
C GLY A 436 -22.78 13.70 9.99
N GLN A 437 -23.73 13.51 10.92
CA GLN A 437 -24.48 14.60 11.53
C GLN A 437 -24.55 14.47 13.05
N TRP A 438 -24.68 15.61 13.73
CA TRP A 438 -24.93 15.63 15.17
C TRP A 438 -26.41 15.52 15.46
N VAL A 439 -26.79 14.48 16.18
CA VAL A 439 -28.10 14.34 16.80
C VAL A 439 -28.04 14.88 18.22
N PHE A 440 -29.01 15.72 18.58
CA PHE A 440 -29.03 16.48 19.82
C PHE A 440 -30.31 16.23 20.61
N VAL A 441 -30.15 16.05 21.92
CA VAL A 441 -31.24 16.03 22.89
C VAL A 441 -30.97 17.11 23.95
N PRO A 442 -31.72 18.24 23.94
CA PRO A 442 -31.47 19.39 24.80
C PRO A 442 -31.68 19.13 26.29
N SER A 443 -32.46 18.10 26.61
CA SER A 443 -32.95 17.86 27.95
C SER A 443 -33.14 16.36 28.14
N ALA A 444 -32.20 15.76 28.85
CA ALA A 444 -32.18 14.39 29.28
C ALA A 444 -32.11 14.38 30.82
N PRO A 445 -33.27 14.36 31.50
CA PRO A 445 -33.29 14.33 32.96
C PRO A 445 -32.86 12.95 33.45
N THR A 446 -31.94 12.92 34.42
CA THR A 446 -31.50 11.72 35.13
C THR A 446 -31.52 11.96 36.63
N LEU A 447 -31.56 10.90 37.44
CA LEU A 447 -31.54 10.99 38.90
C LEU A 447 -30.11 11.02 39.43
N LEU A 448 -29.89 11.72 40.55
CA LEU A 448 -28.66 11.56 41.33
C LEU A 448 -28.49 10.09 41.75
N GLY A 449 -27.28 9.56 41.61
CA GLY A 449 -26.95 8.15 41.88
C GLY A 449 -27.35 7.17 40.76
N ALA A 450 -27.96 7.64 39.66
CA ALA A 450 -28.36 6.78 38.55
C ALA A 450 -27.37 6.84 37.38
N PRO A 451 -27.13 5.73 36.66
CA PRO A 451 -26.40 5.78 35.41
C PRO A 451 -27.18 6.59 34.38
N VAL A 452 -26.47 7.38 33.57
CA VAL A 452 -27.05 8.10 32.45
C VAL A 452 -27.28 7.11 31.31
N VAL A 453 -28.43 6.45 31.36
CA VAL A 453 -28.93 5.60 30.29
C VAL A 453 -30.05 6.35 29.58
N PHE A 454 -29.85 6.66 28.30
CA PHE A 454 -30.84 7.41 27.54
C PHE A 454 -30.94 6.85 26.14
N THR A 455 -32.07 6.24 25.83
CA THR A 455 -32.37 5.75 24.49
C THR A 455 -33.56 6.50 23.96
N LYS A 456 -33.48 7.01 22.73
CA LYS A 456 -34.57 7.79 22.13
C LYS A 456 -34.74 7.40 20.67
N ARG A 457 -36.00 7.28 20.24
CA ARG A 457 -36.34 7.19 18.82
C ARG A 457 -36.19 8.57 18.20
N LEU A 458 -35.29 8.67 17.23
CA LEU A 458 -34.94 9.92 16.57
C LEU A 458 -35.09 9.70 15.07
N GLY A 459 -35.70 10.67 14.38
CA GLY A 459 -35.65 10.75 12.92
C GLY A 459 -34.22 11.10 12.52
N ILE A 460 -33.55 10.16 11.87
CA ILE A 460 -32.18 10.36 11.39
C ILE A 460 -32.27 10.60 9.88
N PRO A 461 -31.88 11.77 9.39
CA PRO A 461 -31.88 12.02 7.95
C PRO A 461 -30.85 11.09 7.30
N VAL A 462 -31.26 10.40 6.25
CA VAL A 462 -30.34 9.58 5.46
C VAL A 462 -29.52 10.51 4.56
N PRO A 463 -28.18 10.43 4.54
CA PRO A 463 -27.36 11.21 3.62
C PRO A 463 -27.85 11.06 2.18
N GLY A 464 -28.10 12.18 1.49
CA GLY A 464 -28.60 12.20 0.11
C GLY A 464 -30.11 11.92 -0.07
N GLY A 465 -30.83 11.56 1.00
CA GLY A 465 -32.27 11.34 0.99
C GLY A 465 -33.07 12.51 1.56
N LYS A 466 -34.33 12.66 1.13
CA LYS A 466 -35.32 13.51 1.83
C LYS A 466 -36.03 12.76 2.97
N GLU A 467 -35.80 11.45 3.08
CA GLU A 467 -36.45 10.60 4.07
C GLU A 467 -35.65 10.59 5.39
N GLU A 468 -36.39 10.68 6.49
CA GLU A 468 -35.85 10.45 7.83
C GLU A 468 -36.18 9.01 8.25
N VAL A 469 -35.15 8.25 8.61
CA VAL A 469 -35.35 6.92 9.20
C VAL A 469 -35.46 7.09 10.71
N THR A 470 -36.64 6.78 11.25
CA THR A 470 -36.81 6.75 12.70
C THR A 470 -36.09 5.53 13.27
N LYS A 471 -35.00 5.75 13.99
CA LYS A 471 -34.23 4.68 14.63
C LYS A 471 -34.12 4.92 16.13
N GLU A 472 -34.09 3.83 16.88
CA GLU A 472 -33.76 3.87 18.29
C GLU A 472 -32.25 4.10 18.45
N VAL A 473 -31.88 5.23 19.05
CA VAL A 473 -30.50 5.68 19.22
C VAL A 473 -30.14 5.63 20.69
N ASP A 474 -29.04 4.95 21.00
CA ASP A 474 -28.44 4.96 22.33
C ASP A 474 -27.62 6.24 22.57
N LEU A 475 -28.10 7.14 23.40
CA LEU A 475 -27.41 8.37 23.78
C LEU A 475 -26.79 8.26 25.18
N SER A 476 -26.49 7.03 25.63
CA SER A 476 -25.90 6.82 26.95
C SER A 476 -24.41 7.18 26.92
N PRO A 477 -23.94 8.22 27.65
CA PRO A 477 -22.53 8.53 27.75
C PRO A 477 -21.75 7.56 28.67
N GLN A 478 -22.41 6.51 29.17
CA GLN A 478 -21.85 5.52 30.10
C GLN A 478 -21.29 6.16 31.38
N THR A 479 -21.95 7.20 31.89
CA THR A 479 -21.55 7.90 33.11
C THR A 479 -22.52 7.65 34.24
N LEU A 480 -22.02 7.71 35.49
CA LEU A 480 -22.82 7.65 36.71
C LEU A 480 -22.85 9.04 37.35
N VAL A 481 -24.04 9.60 37.54
CA VAL A 481 -24.20 10.88 38.23
C VAL A 481 -24.01 10.64 39.73
N VAL A 482 -22.96 11.19 40.32
CA VAL A 482 -22.60 10.93 41.72
C VAL A 482 -23.27 11.96 42.63
N ASP A 483 -23.05 13.25 42.38
CA ASP A 483 -23.56 14.33 43.21
C ASP A 483 -23.66 15.65 42.43
N VAL A 484 -24.36 16.65 42.99
CA VAL A 484 -24.34 18.03 42.50
C VAL A 484 -24.11 19.01 43.64
N VAL A 485 -22.99 19.72 43.56
CA VAL A 485 -22.67 20.84 44.46
C VAL A 485 -23.38 22.10 43.96
N LYS A 486 -24.33 22.60 44.75
CA LYS A 486 -25.13 23.78 44.40
C LYS A 486 -24.49 25.07 44.91
N GLY A 487 -24.62 26.15 44.14
CA GLY A 487 -24.16 27.48 44.55
C GLY A 487 -22.64 27.62 44.68
N PHE A 488 -21.87 26.82 43.94
CA PHE A 488 -20.43 26.89 43.87
C PHE A 488 -19.98 28.25 43.30
N PRO A 489 -19.11 29.01 43.98
CA PRO A 489 -18.60 30.28 43.47
C PRO A 489 -17.59 30.01 42.34
N TYR A 490 -18.02 30.24 41.11
CA TYR A 490 -17.18 30.06 39.92
C TYR A 490 -16.78 31.42 39.33
N LYS A 491 -15.55 31.54 38.82
CA LYS A 491 -15.07 32.75 38.15
C LYS A 491 -14.74 32.40 36.69
N PRO A 492 -15.61 32.75 35.72
CA PRO A 492 -15.35 32.48 34.31
C PRO A 492 -14.02 33.05 33.84
N ALA A 493 -13.39 32.39 32.86
CA ALA A 493 -12.18 32.91 32.24
C ALA A 493 -12.42 34.32 31.67
N GLY A 494 -11.64 35.31 32.14
CA GLY A 494 -11.79 36.73 31.77
C GLY A 494 -12.88 37.49 32.54
N GLY A 495 -13.67 36.83 33.38
CA GLY A 495 -14.65 37.48 34.25
C GLY A 495 -14.01 38.11 35.49
N ASN A 496 -14.51 39.28 35.91
CA ASN A 496 -14.04 39.96 37.12
C ASN A 496 -14.85 39.59 38.39
N GLN A 497 -16.04 39.02 38.22
CA GLN A 497 -16.92 38.65 39.33
C GLN A 497 -17.09 37.13 39.40
N SER A 498 -17.24 36.62 40.63
CA SER A 498 -17.65 35.23 40.83
C SER A 498 -19.17 35.15 40.71
N ILE A 499 -19.63 34.15 39.97
CA ILE A 499 -21.04 33.82 39.79
C ILE A 499 -21.34 32.50 40.52
N PRO A 500 -22.47 32.38 41.23
CA PRO A 500 -22.89 31.10 41.77
C PRO A 500 -23.33 30.17 40.63
N THR A 501 -22.80 28.96 40.59
CA THR A 501 -23.14 27.93 39.60
C THR A 501 -23.27 26.56 40.26
N ASN A 502 -23.77 25.55 39.54
CA ASN A 502 -23.76 24.18 40.03
C ASN A 502 -22.56 23.43 39.45
N VAL A 503 -22.03 22.47 40.22
CA VAL A 503 -20.98 21.55 39.76
C VAL A 503 -21.53 20.13 39.83
N LEU A 504 -21.56 19.46 38.68
CA LEU A 504 -21.89 18.05 38.57
C LEU A 504 -20.65 17.23 38.87
N VAL A 505 -20.75 16.33 39.84
CA VAL A 505 -19.77 15.28 40.11
C VAL A 505 -20.29 13.99 39.49
N TYR A 506 -19.51 13.36 38.62
CA TYR A 506 -19.89 12.13 37.94
C TYR A 506 -18.71 11.16 37.88
N ALA A 507 -18.99 9.87 37.78
CA ALA A 507 -17.99 8.86 37.43
C ALA A 507 -18.13 8.54 35.94
N ASP A 508 -17.01 8.56 35.21
CA ASP A 508 -16.98 8.13 33.81
C ASP A 508 -17.09 6.60 33.66
N ALA A 509 -17.09 6.10 32.43
CA ALA A 509 -17.19 4.66 32.15
C ALA A 509 -16.05 3.83 32.78
N ARG A 510 -14.95 4.48 33.20
CA ARG A 510 -13.81 3.84 33.87
C ARG A 510 -13.91 3.95 35.40
N GLY A 511 -14.98 4.53 35.91
CA GLY A 511 -15.16 4.83 37.34
C GLY A 511 -14.36 6.02 37.83
N ALA A 512 -13.69 6.78 36.95
CA ALA A 512 -12.94 7.95 37.37
C ALA A 512 -13.90 9.10 37.67
N VAL A 513 -13.79 9.66 38.88
CA VAL A 513 -14.63 10.79 39.31
C VAL A 513 -14.13 12.06 38.64
N ARG A 514 -15.05 12.79 38.00
CA ARG A 514 -14.82 14.04 37.30
C ARG A 514 -15.88 15.05 37.68
N GLU A 515 -15.58 16.32 37.39
CA GLU A 515 -16.48 17.43 37.60
C GLU A 515 -16.84 18.13 36.29
N ARG A 516 -18.05 18.68 36.22
CA ARG A 516 -18.44 19.65 35.18
C ARG A 516 -19.15 20.82 35.79
N ILE A 517 -18.84 22.01 35.30
CA ILE A 517 -19.39 23.26 35.79
C ILE A 517 -20.53 23.66 34.87
N GLU A 518 -21.74 23.83 35.41
CA GLU A 518 -22.96 24.13 34.64
C GLU A 518 -22.77 25.34 33.72
N TRP A 519 -22.11 26.39 34.20
CA TRP A 519 -21.84 27.58 33.41
C TRP A 519 -20.97 27.30 32.18
N GLU A 520 -19.83 26.60 32.37
CA GLU A 520 -18.93 26.25 31.27
C GLU A 520 -19.64 25.36 30.24
N ASP A 521 -20.38 24.38 30.73
CA ASP A 521 -21.11 23.44 29.88
C ASP A 521 -22.23 24.10 29.08
N ARG A 522 -22.97 25.06 29.65
CA ARG A 522 -23.97 25.84 28.91
C ARG A 522 -23.35 26.69 27.82
N VAL A 523 -22.21 27.33 28.09
CA VAL A 523 -21.49 28.14 27.10
C VAL A 523 -20.97 27.23 25.98
N GLN A 524 -20.33 26.12 26.34
CA GLN A 524 -19.78 25.17 25.38
C GLN A 524 -20.88 24.50 24.53
N GLU A 525 -22.01 24.10 25.14
CA GLU A 525 -23.16 23.55 24.41
C GLU A 525 -23.69 24.56 23.39
N ALA A 526 -23.86 25.82 23.79
CA ALA A 526 -24.33 26.87 22.91
C ALA A 526 -23.36 27.14 21.75
N GLU A 527 -22.05 27.17 22.02
CA GLU A 527 -21.01 27.31 20.98
C GLU A 527 -21.02 26.13 20.01
N ASP A 528 -21.06 24.90 20.53
CA ASP A 528 -21.06 23.69 19.70
C ASP A 528 -22.34 23.61 18.87
N ARG A 529 -23.50 23.97 19.45
CA ARG A 529 -24.76 24.06 18.71
C ARG A 529 -24.70 25.11 17.60
N LYS A 530 -24.12 26.28 17.88
CA LYS A 530 -23.94 27.35 16.90
C LYS A 530 -23.05 26.89 15.74
N ARG A 531 -21.86 26.35 16.03
CA ARG A 531 -20.92 25.85 15.00
C ARG A 531 -21.55 24.82 14.08
N ARG A 532 -22.35 23.91 14.65
CA ARG A 532 -23.05 22.85 13.89
C ARG A 532 -24.15 23.41 13.01
N THR A 533 -24.89 24.40 13.50
CA THR A 533 -25.94 25.08 12.70
C THR A 533 -25.30 25.86 11.55
N GLU A 534 -24.10 26.41 11.77
CA GLU A 534 -23.33 27.16 10.77
C GLU A 534 -22.51 26.26 9.82
N GLY A 535 -22.59 24.93 9.95
CA GLY A 535 -21.82 23.98 9.13
C GLY A 535 -20.31 24.03 9.35
N THR A 536 -19.84 24.68 10.42
CA THR A 536 -18.41 24.77 10.73
C THR A 536 -17.96 23.49 11.43
N PRO A 537 -16.94 22.78 10.92
CA PRO A 537 -16.43 21.57 11.57
C PRO A 537 -15.94 21.90 12.99
N LEU A 538 -16.21 20.99 13.95
CA LEU A 538 -15.74 21.15 15.32
C LEU A 538 -14.20 21.18 15.32
N PRO A 539 -13.56 22.04 16.12
CA PRO A 539 -12.12 21.95 16.29
C PRO A 539 -11.80 20.56 16.87
N GLU A 540 -10.94 19.80 16.19
CA GLU A 540 -10.39 18.58 16.75
C GLU A 540 -9.81 18.88 18.13
N THR A 541 -10.20 18.10 19.13
CA THR A 541 -9.79 18.25 20.54
C THR A 541 -8.29 18.00 20.76
N THR A 542 -7.50 17.91 19.70
CA THR A 542 -6.03 17.79 19.70
C THR A 542 -5.32 19.13 19.89
N ARG A 543 -5.97 20.16 20.46
CA ARG A 543 -5.23 21.29 21.04
C ARG A 543 -4.36 20.74 22.19
N LYS A 544 -3.14 20.33 21.82
CA LYS A 544 -1.99 20.16 22.71
C LYS A 544 -2.07 21.34 23.68
N PRO A 545 -2.18 21.13 25.00
CA PRO A 545 -2.22 22.25 25.94
C PRO A 545 -1.02 23.12 25.61
N ALA A 546 -1.28 24.41 25.31
CA ALA A 546 -0.22 25.34 24.95
C ALA A 546 0.89 25.18 26.00
N PRO A 547 2.16 24.96 25.59
CA PRO A 547 3.23 24.71 26.54
C PRO A 547 3.18 25.79 27.60
N ARG A 548 3.03 25.38 28.87
CA ARG A 548 3.01 26.31 30.00
C ARG A 548 4.21 27.22 29.82
N LYS A 549 3.99 28.54 29.70
CA LYS A 549 5.09 29.51 29.65
C LYS A 549 6.05 29.14 30.78
N PRO A 550 7.36 28.96 30.50
CA PRO A 550 8.30 28.64 31.56
C PRO A 550 8.13 29.67 32.68
N PRO A 551 8.18 29.25 33.95
CA PRO A 551 8.05 30.18 35.06
C PRO A 551 9.05 31.33 34.85
N PRO A 552 8.65 32.59 35.10
CA PRO A 552 9.53 33.73 34.92
C PRO A 552 10.85 33.43 35.64
N LYS A 553 11.98 33.57 34.92
CA LYS A 553 13.31 33.36 35.49
C LYS A 553 13.37 34.10 36.82
N LYS A 554 13.60 33.37 37.92
CA LYS A 554 13.77 33.99 39.24
C LYS A 554 14.82 35.09 39.09
N PRO A 555 14.56 36.32 39.57
CA PRO A 555 15.56 37.37 39.54
C PRO A 555 16.83 36.85 40.22
N PRO A 556 18.02 37.17 39.69
CA PRO A 556 19.28 36.69 40.25
C PRO A 556 19.32 37.07 41.73
N LEU A 557 19.58 36.06 42.59
CA LEU A 557 19.81 36.25 44.01
C LEU A 557 20.87 37.34 44.17
N LYS A 558 20.46 38.48 44.74
CA LYS A 558 21.40 39.54 45.13
C LYS A 558 22.43 38.91 46.05
N ARG A 559 23.69 38.85 45.59
CA ARG A 559 24.80 38.38 46.42
C ARG A 559 24.81 39.19 47.72
N PRO A 560 24.90 38.53 48.90
CA PRO A 560 25.06 39.26 50.15
C PRO A 560 26.31 40.12 50.06
N ARG A 561 26.18 41.40 50.43
CA ARG A 561 27.33 42.31 50.53
C ARG A 561 28.28 41.75 51.60
N PRO A 562 29.60 41.65 51.32
CA PRO A 562 30.57 41.29 52.33
C PRO A 562 30.52 42.31 53.48
N ARG A 563 30.58 41.81 54.71
CA ARG A 563 30.69 42.62 55.93
C ARG A 563 32.13 43.10 56.11
#